data_AF-A0A2X3IT23-F1
#
_entry.id   AF-A0A2X3IT23-F1
#
_cell.length_a   1.000
_cell.length_b   1.000
_cell.length_c   1.000
_cell.angle_alpha   90.00
_cell.angle_beta   90.00
_cell.angle_gamma   90.00
#
_symmetry.space_group_name_H-M   'P 1'
#
loop_
_entity.id
_entity.type
_entity.pdbx_description
1 polymer ?
#
loop_
_entity_poly.entity_id
_entity_poly.type
_entity_poly.pdbx_seq_one_letter_code
_entity_poly.pdbx_strand_id
1 'polypeptide(L)'
;MKDTLAAALMQIGGGSAFALMVPVLAGFIAFSIADRPGLTPGLIGGMLAVSGGSGFIGGIIAGFLAGYVAKAISTKLKLPQSMEALKPILIIPLVSSLIVGFGNDLSDR
;
A
#
# COMPACT_ATOMS: atom_id res chain seq x y z
N MET A 1 -26.53 1.38 -22.45
CA MET A 1 -26.14 -0.04 -22.40
C MET A 1 -25.40 -0.34 -21.08
N LYS A 2 -26.00 0.02 -19.93
CA LYS A 2 -25.40 -0.16 -18.59
C LYS A 2 -26.02 -1.34 -17.81
N ASP A 3 -27.05 -1.98 -18.37
CA ASP A 3 -27.86 -2.99 -17.68
C ASP A 3 -27.66 -4.41 -18.22
N THR A 4 -26.59 -4.64 -18.99
CA THR A 4 -26.27 -5.97 -19.51
C THR A 4 -25.39 -6.73 -18.52
N LEU A 5 -25.64 -8.03 -18.37
CA LEU A 5 -24.77 -8.94 -17.61
C LEU A 5 -23.29 -8.82 -18.04
N ALA A 6 -23.07 -8.58 -19.34
CA ALA A 6 -21.74 -8.33 -19.90
C ALA A 6 -21.09 -7.04 -19.34
N ALA A 7 -21.84 -5.95 -19.19
CA ALA A 7 -21.33 -4.72 -18.57
C ALA A 7 -21.00 -4.93 -17.09
N ALA A 8 -21.82 -5.69 -16.35
CA ALA A 8 -21.54 -6.05 -14.96
C ALA A 8 -20.28 -6.91 -14.82
N LEU A 9 -20.11 -7.93 -15.66
CA LEU A 9 -18.89 -8.76 -15.70
C LEU A 9 -17.64 -7.97 -16.08
N MET A 10 -17.75 -7.05 -17.05
CA MET A 10 -16.65 -6.17 -17.44
C MET A 10 -16.28 -5.19 -16.33
N GLN A 11 -17.25 -4.69 -15.57
CA GLN A 11 -16.96 -3.80 -14.44
C GLN A 11 -16.27 -4.55 -13.28
N ILE A 12 -16.72 -5.76 -12.97
CA ILE A 12 -16.13 -6.61 -11.92
C ILE A 12 -14.72 -7.06 -12.33
N GLY A 13 -14.57 -7.65 -13.51
CA GLY A 13 -13.31 -8.24 -13.97
C GLY A 13 -12.34 -7.21 -14.52
N GLY A 14 -12.81 -6.27 -15.33
CA GLY A 14 -11.98 -5.26 -15.99
C GLY A 14 -11.63 -4.07 -15.10
N GLY A 15 -12.59 -3.59 -14.30
CA GLY A 15 -12.39 -2.42 -13.44
C GLY A 15 -11.83 -2.78 -12.06
N SER A 16 -12.56 -3.62 -11.31
CA SER A 16 -12.26 -3.87 -9.90
C SER A 16 -11.15 -4.91 -9.69
N ALA A 17 -11.14 -6.00 -10.46
CA ALA A 17 -10.16 -7.08 -10.24
C ALA A 17 -8.73 -6.65 -10.60
N PHE A 18 -8.55 -5.91 -11.70
CA PHE A 18 -7.24 -5.36 -12.07
C PHE A 18 -6.71 -4.35 -11.06
N ALA A 19 -7.59 -3.53 -10.48
CA ALA A 19 -7.21 -2.56 -9.46
C ALA A 19 -6.67 -3.24 -8.18
N LEU A 20 -7.18 -4.43 -7.83
CA LEU A 20 -6.74 -5.19 -6.66
C LEU A 20 -5.50 -6.04 -6.90
N MET A 21 -5.13 -6.31 -8.15
CA MET A 21 -4.01 -7.20 -8.48
C MET A 21 -2.69 -6.74 -7.85
N VAL A 22 -2.34 -5.46 -8.04
CA VAL A 22 -1.10 -4.88 -7.50
C VAL A 22 -1.12 -4.76 -5.97
N PRO A 23 -2.19 -4.27 -5.33
CA PRO A 23 -2.35 -4.32 -3.87
C PRO A 23 -2.15 -5.71 -3.31
N VAL A 24 -2.86 -6.71 -3.83
CA VAL A 24 -2.82 -8.09 -3.33
C VAL A 24 -1.41 -8.67 -3.48
N LEU A 25 -0.77 -8.48 -4.63
CA LEU A 25 0.62 -8.88 -4.84
C LEU A 25 1.56 -8.24 -3.81
N ALA A 26 1.50 -6.91 -3.65
CA ALA A 26 2.34 -6.18 -2.71
C ALA A 26 2.10 -6.62 -1.26
N GLY A 27 0.84 -6.88 -0.90
CA GLY A 27 0.42 -7.45 0.38
C GLY A 27 1.07 -8.80 0.66
N PHE A 28 1.06 -9.71 -0.31
CA PHE A 28 1.66 -11.03 -0.15
C PHE A 28 3.19 -11.02 -0.20
N ILE A 29 3.81 -10.11 -0.96
CA ILE A 29 5.26 -9.87 -0.89
C ILE A 29 5.64 -9.44 0.53
N ALA A 30 4.93 -8.45 1.08
CA ALA A 30 5.19 -7.96 2.43
C ALA A 30 4.92 -9.04 3.50
N PHE A 31 3.84 -9.81 3.34
CA PHE A 31 3.51 -10.94 4.20
C PHE A 31 4.61 -12.01 4.20
N SER A 32 5.24 -12.29 3.06
CA SER A 32 6.33 -13.28 3.00
C SER A 32 7.58 -12.87 3.79
N ILE A 33 7.72 -11.58 4.12
CA ILE A 33 8.88 -11.03 4.86
C ILE A 33 8.60 -10.90 6.36
N ALA A 34 7.37 -10.49 6.71
CA ALA A 34 7.01 -10.08 8.07
C ALA A 34 5.76 -10.78 8.62
N ASP A 35 5.27 -11.85 7.98
CA ASP A 35 4.03 -12.54 8.30
C ASP A 35 2.83 -11.58 8.34
N ARG A 36 1.87 -11.82 9.25
CA ARG A 36 0.64 -11.03 9.41
C ARG A 36 0.89 -9.51 9.52
N PRO A 37 1.92 -9.03 10.27
CA PRO A 37 2.28 -7.61 10.30
C PRO A 37 2.53 -6.96 8.93
N GLY A 38 3.05 -7.71 7.95
CA GLY A 38 3.39 -7.18 6.62
C GLY A 38 2.17 -6.97 5.71
N LEU A 39 1.07 -7.68 5.95
CA LEU A 39 -0.05 -7.75 5.01
C LEU A 39 -0.70 -6.37 4.77
N THR A 40 -1.13 -5.71 5.85
CA THR A 40 -1.80 -4.40 5.77
C THR A 40 -0.92 -3.31 5.13
N PRO A 41 0.35 -3.09 5.56
CA PRO A 41 1.19 -2.09 4.90
C PRO A 41 1.52 -2.44 3.46
N GLY A 42 1.66 -3.73 3.11
CA GLY A 42 1.86 -4.15 1.72
C GLY A 42 0.64 -3.84 0.83
N LEU A 43 -0.58 -4.10 1.31
CA LEU A 43 -1.82 -3.76 0.60
C LEU A 43 -1.96 -2.24 0.41
N ILE A 44 -1.69 -1.45 1.46
CA ILE A 44 -1.75 0.02 1.40
C ILE A 44 -0.69 0.57 0.44
N GLY A 45 0.55 0.08 0.55
CA GLY A 45 1.64 0.47 -0.35
C GLY A 45 1.35 0.13 -1.81
N GLY A 46 0.78 -1.05 -2.08
CA GLY A 46 0.36 -1.44 -3.42
C GLY A 46 -0.82 -0.61 -3.96
N MET A 47 -1.78 -0.25 -3.12
CA MET A 47 -2.86 0.68 -3.50
C MET A 47 -2.31 2.07 -3.86
N LEU A 48 -1.40 2.61 -3.06
CA LEU A 48 -0.73 3.88 -3.33
C LEU A 48 0.11 3.84 -4.60
N ALA A 49 0.74 2.70 -4.89
CA ALA A 49 1.48 2.53 -6.12
C ALA A 49 0.59 2.63 -7.37
N VAL A 50 -0.62 2.05 -7.31
CA VAL A 50 -1.62 2.14 -8.39
C VAL A 50 -2.22 3.53 -8.49
N SER A 51 -2.66 4.12 -7.36
CA SER A 51 -3.29 5.44 -7.37
C SER A 51 -2.32 6.59 -7.67
N GLY A 52 -1.03 6.42 -7.32
CA GLY A 52 0.05 7.36 -7.62
C GLY A 52 0.68 7.19 -9.00
N GLY A 53 0.19 6.27 -9.84
CA GLY A 53 0.64 6.10 -11.23
C GLY A 53 1.92 5.28 -11.44
N SER A 54 2.57 4.80 -10.37
CA SER A 54 3.73 3.91 -10.45
C SER A 54 3.37 2.46 -10.85
N GLY A 55 2.10 2.09 -10.71
CA GLY A 55 1.54 0.82 -11.19
C GLY A 55 2.20 -0.41 -10.58
N PHE A 56 2.39 -1.44 -11.41
CA PHE A 56 2.89 -2.74 -10.99
C PHE A 56 4.32 -2.70 -10.40
N ILE A 57 5.24 -1.94 -11.01
CA ILE A 57 6.63 -1.85 -10.52
C ILE A 57 6.67 -1.14 -9.16
N GLY A 58 5.92 -0.05 -9.01
CA GLY A 58 5.78 0.61 -7.71
C GLY A 58 5.19 -0.32 -6.66
N GLY A 59 4.24 -1.19 -7.03
CA GLY A 59 3.66 -2.18 -6.13
C GLY A 59 4.66 -3.23 -5.64
N ILE A 60 5.56 -3.71 -6.51
CA ILE A 60 6.63 -4.64 -6.10
C ILE A 60 7.56 -3.95 -5.10
N ILE A 61 8.04 -2.74 -5.43
CA ILE A 61 8.95 -1.98 -4.57
C ILE A 61 8.27 -1.68 -3.22
N ALA A 62 7.02 -1.23 -3.26
CA ALA A 62 6.23 -0.94 -2.07
C ALA A 62 5.98 -2.20 -1.22
N GLY A 63 5.75 -3.37 -1.84
CA GLY A 63 5.60 -4.64 -1.14
C GLY A 63 6.87 -5.04 -0.38
N PHE A 64 8.04 -4.96 -1.02
CA PHE A 64 9.31 -5.23 -0.34
C PHE A 64 9.59 -4.21 0.78
N LEU A 65 9.40 -2.92 0.50
CA LEU A 65 9.60 -1.85 1.48
C LEU A 65 8.69 -2.04 2.70
N ALA A 66 7.39 -2.27 2.48
CA ALA A 66 6.40 -2.53 3.52
C ALA A 66 6.76 -3.77 4.35
N GLY A 67 7.21 -4.86 3.71
CA GLY A 67 7.63 -6.07 4.40
C GLY A 67 8.84 -5.85 5.31
N TYR A 68 9.90 -5.20 4.83
CA TYR A 68 11.08 -4.93 5.65
C TYR A 68 10.80 -3.93 6.78
N VAL A 69 10.00 -2.90 6.51
CA VAL A 69 9.57 -1.93 7.53
C VAL A 69 8.72 -2.64 8.60
N ALA A 70 7.75 -3.46 8.21
CA ALA A 70 6.93 -4.24 9.14
C ALA A 70 7.77 -5.21 9.96
N LYS A 71 8.75 -5.89 9.34
CA LYS A 71 9.68 -6.78 10.05
C LYS A 71 10.52 -6.02 11.07
N ALA A 72 11.10 -4.88 10.69
CA ALA A 72 11.93 -4.06 11.58
C ALA A 72 11.13 -3.52 12.76
N ILE A 73 9.87 -3.15 12.53
CA ILE A 73 8.94 -2.70 13.55
C ILE A 73 8.59 -3.85 14.50
N SER A 74 8.17 -5.00 13.97
CA SER A 74 7.78 -6.19 14.75
C SER A 74 8.92 -6.73 15.62
N THR A 75 10.16 -6.64 15.13
CA THR A 75 11.34 -7.09 15.90
C THR A 75 11.85 -6.08 16.92
N LYS A 76 11.71 -4.77 16.69
CA LYS A 76 12.23 -3.73 17.61
C LYS A 76 11.21 -3.17 18.60
N LEU A 77 9.92 -3.25 18.29
CA LEU A 77 8.84 -2.75 19.16
C LEU A 77 8.00 -3.93 19.64
N LYS A 78 8.06 -4.23 20.94
CA LYS A 78 7.17 -5.20 21.59
C LYS A 78 5.74 -4.67 21.54
N LEU A 79 4.98 -4.99 20.50
CA LEU A 79 3.54 -4.77 20.46
C LEU A 79 2.76 -6.08 20.30
N PRO A 80 1.56 -6.17 20.87
CA PRO A 80 0.67 -7.30 20.66
C PRO A 80 0.23 -7.38 19.19
N GLN A 81 0.10 -8.61 18.69
CA GLN A 81 -0.05 -9.00 17.28
C GLN A 81 -1.19 -8.30 16.50
N SER A 82 -2.15 -7.67 17.17
CA SER A 82 -3.29 -6.96 16.57
C SER A 82 -3.09 -5.44 16.41
N MET A 83 -2.11 -4.82 17.08
CA MET A 83 -1.88 -3.36 17.05
C MET A 83 -0.73 -2.93 16.13
N GLU A 84 -0.02 -3.89 15.52
CA GLU A 84 1.10 -3.65 14.60
C GLU A 84 0.67 -2.95 13.29
N ALA A 85 -0.56 -3.19 12.82
CA ALA A 85 -1.11 -2.60 11.60
C ALA A 85 -1.39 -1.08 11.71
N LEU A 86 -1.31 -0.50 12.91
CA LEU A 86 -1.61 0.92 13.15
C LEU A 86 -0.42 1.85 12.85
N LYS A 87 0.82 1.34 12.90
CA LYS A 87 2.05 2.13 12.71
C LYS A 87 2.27 2.67 11.28
N PRO A 88 1.98 1.92 10.19
CA PRO A 88 2.23 2.37 8.81
C PRO A 88 1.33 3.54 8.37
N ILE A 89 0.13 3.66 8.98
CA ILE A 89 -0.81 4.76 8.75
C ILE A 89 -0.25 6.10 9.24
N LEU A 90 0.71 6.10 10.17
CA LEU A 90 1.38 7.34 10.59
C LEU A 90 2.59 7.65 9.72
N ILE A 91 3.43 6.65 9.41
CA ILE A 91 4.72 6.89 8.76
C ILE A 91 4.57 7.38 7.31
N ILE A 92 3.69 6.77 6.50
CA ILE A 92 3.54 7.18 5.10
C ILE A 92 2.92 8.59 4.99
N PRO A 93 1.82 8.91 5.71
CA PRO A 93 1.28 10.26 5.70
C PRO A 93 2.20 11.30 6.34
N LEU A 94 2.96 10.97 7.41
CA LEU A 94 3.91 11.93 7.99
C LEU A 94 5.08 12.22 7.06
N VAL A 95 5.70 11.20 6.46
CA VAL A 95 6.86 11.42 5.58
C VAL A 95 6.40 12.12 4.30
N SER A 96 5.23 11.76 3.77
CA SER A 96 4.60 12.47 2.65
C SER A 96 4.29 13.92 3.00
N SER A 97 3.62 14.19 4.13
CA SER A 97 3.29 15.55 4.54
C SER A 97 4.52 16.38 4.91
N LEU A 98 5.58 15.78 5.43
CA LEU A 98 6.85 16.46 5.66
C LEU A 98 7.53 16.83 4.35
N ILE A 99 7.65 15.91 3.40
CA ILE A 99 8.32 16.18 2.12
C ILE A 99 7.52 17.20 1.29
N VAL A 100 6.21 17.03 1.19
CA VAL A 100 5.33 17.93 0.43
C VAL A 100 5.15 19.26 1.17
N GLY A 101 4.99 19.24 2.49
CA GLY A 101 4.83 20.43 3.31
C GLY A 101 6.07 21.32 3.28
N PHE A 102 7.26 20.76 3.50
CA PHE A 102 8.52 21.53 3.39
C PHE A 102 8.89 21.88 1.96
N GLY A 103 8.53 21.04 0.97
CA GLY A 103 8.77 21.33 -0.44
C GLY A 103 7.93 22.49 -0.97
N ASN A 104 6.67 22.59 -0.55
CA ASN A 104 5.81 23.73 -0.91
C ASN A 104 6.19 25.02 -0.16
N ASP A 105 6.65 24.94 1.10
CA ASP A 105 7.04 26.12 1.89
C ASP A 105 8.33 26.80 1.40
N LEU A 106 9.16 26.11 0.59
CA LEU A 106 10.31 26.70 -0.11
C LEU A 106 9.96 27.29 -1.48
N SER A 107 8.84 26.88 -2.09
CA SER A 107 8.42 27.37 -3.40
C SER A 107 7.61 28.67 -3.32
N ASP A 108 7.17 29.05 -2.12
CA ASP A 108 6.33 30.22 -1.84
C ASP A 108 7.13 31.35 -1.12
N ARG A 109 8.47 31.34 -1.24
CA ARG A 109 9.38 32.38 -0.77
C ARG A 109 10.26 32.94 -1.89
#